data_AF-A0A2E6DU96-F1
#
_entry.id   AF-A0A2E6DU96-F1
#
_cell.length_a   1.000
_cell.length_b   1.000
_cell.length_c   1.000
_cell.angle_alpha   90.00
_cell.angle_beta   90.00
_cell.angle_gamma   90.00
#
_symmetry.space_group_name_H-M   'P 1'
#
loop_
_entity.id
_entity.type
_entity.pdbx_description
1 polymer ?
#
loop_
_entity_poly.entity_id
_entity_poly.type
_entity_poly.pdbx_seq_one_letter_code
_entity_poly.pdbx_strand_id
1 'polypeptide(L)'
;MGEVEIVENGSLDSLTAGWEEYGARTRIMMFGARADRHALRNHGRTVAIEESAVSVFYRPRGERSEMEDRGIDHSAASFQFVDVAMADLGRWMQPLIGQGWSRGEVEIVAANEASFDSEKWACFHHPAMSLPNEIPLCESPATMSRKAFVTHPGPILDDVSDSAMDAIVASMASEIADSVTEDESVEEAPVEEEEPVVEDVPEPIPLNEEEVPPVVEQKVESPLEAELRQVISLLVAGGQEMGDIMEHPQFIEVSERASAAGVDVWGMFVRLSDD
;
A
#
# COMPACT_ATOMS: atom_id res chain seq x y z
N MET A 1 -16.86 -2.30 -3.56
CA MET A 1 -16.46 -1.29 -2.56
C MET A 1 -16.62 -1.94 -1.19
N GLY A 2 -15.56 -1.96 -0.37
CA GLY A 2 -15.60 -2.56 0.97
C GLY A 2 -16.44 -1.71 1.94
N GLU A 3 -17.14 -2.37 2.87
CA GLU A 3 -17.79 -1.68 3.98
C GLU A 3 -16.77 -1.47 5.10
N VAL A 4 -16.74 -0.28 5.70
CA VAL A 4 -15.85 0.01 6.82
C VAL A 4 -16.63 0.45 8.04
N GLU A 5 -16.59 -0.37 9.08
CA GLU A 5 -17.10 -0.10 10.41
C GLU A 5 -16.06 0.65 11.25
N ILE A 6 -16.54 1.56 12.10
CA ILE A 6 -15.70 2.33 13.01
C ILE A 6 -15.95 1.86 14.44
N VAL A 7 -14.89 1.37 15.09
CA VAL A 7 -14.92 0.98 16.50
C VAL A 7 -14.18 2.05 17.29
N GLU A 8 -14.87 2.74 18.21
CA GLU A 8 -14.28 3.88 18.94
C GLU A 8 -13.12 3.49 19.87
N ASN A 9 -13.11 2.24 20.36
CA ASN A 9 -12.06 1.73 21.23
C ASN A 9 -11.78 0.26 20.90
N GLY A 10 -10.74 0.02 20.11
CA GLY A 10 -10.24 -1.31 19.76
C GLY A 10 -8.74 -1.28 19.47
N SER A 11 -8.08 -2.40 19.78
CA SER A 11 -6.71 -2.71 19.35
C SER A 11 -6.74 -3.79 18.27
N LEU A 12 -5.60 -4.02 17.62
CA LEU A 12 -5.47 -5.13 16.68
C LEU A 12 -5.80 -6.45 17.37
N ASP A 13 -5.14 -6.77 18.48
CA ASP A 13 -5.37 -8.02 19.22
C ASP A 13 -6.84 -8.21 19.63
N SER A 14 -7.47 -7.16 20.14
CA SER A 14 -8.85 -7.27 20.65
C SER A 14 -9.87 -7.51 19.54
N LEU A 15 -9.61 -7.00 18.33
CA LEU A 15 -10.54 -7.06 17.20
C LEU A 15 -10.28 -8.27 16.30
N THR A 16 -9.07 -8.81 16.32
CA THR A 16 -8.69 -10.00 15.54
C THR A 16 -8.62 -11.27 16.38
N ALA A 17 -9.00 -11.21 17.67
CA ALA A 17 -9.01 -12.37 18.55
C ALA A 17 -9.87 -13.52 17.97
N GLY A 18 -9.25 -14.68 17.76
CA GLY A 18 -9.91 -15.86 17.17
C GLY A 18 -9.96 -15.84 15.65
N TRP A 19 -9.32 -14.87 14.99
CA TRP A 19 -9.24 -14.84 13.53
C TRP A 19 -8.14 -15.75 12.98
N GLU A 20 -7.27 -16.29 13.83
CA GLU A 20 -6.21 -17.22 13.45
C GLU A 20 -6.76 -18.53 12.84
N GLU A 21 -8.04 -18.81 13.06
CA GLU A 21 -8.74 -19.98 12.50
C GLU A 21 -9.15 -19.80 11.03
N TYR A 22 -9.16 -18.57 10.49
CA TYR A 22 -9.65 -18.28 9.14
C TYR A 22 -8.55 -18.17 8.08
N GLY A 23 -7.29 -18.01 8.48
CA GLY A 23 -6.17 -17.91 7.54
C GLY A 23 -4.90 -17.37 8.20
N ALA A 24 -3.80 -17.44 7.45
CA ALA A 24 -2.56 -16.76 7.86
C ALA A 24 -2.77 -15.24 7.74
N ARG A 25 -2.39 -14.51 8.77
CA ARG A 25 -2.53 -13.04 8.84
C ARG A 25 -1.18 -12.39 9.00
N THR A 26 -1.10 -11.12 8.63
CA THR A 26 0.09 -10.30 8.81
C THR A 26 -0.26 -8.93 9.35
N ARG A 27 0.72 -8.38 10.06
CA ARG A 27 0.67 -7.05 10.63
C ARG A 27 1.67 -6.18 9.91
N ILE A 28 1.17 -5.09 9.35
CA ILE A 28 1.96 -4.14 8.58
C ILE A 28 1.81 -2.75 9.17
N MET A 29 2.85 -1.94 9.00
CA MET A 29 2.78 -0.52 9.24
C MET A 29 2.62 0.22 7.91
N MET A 30 1.71 1.18 7.88
CA MET A 30 1.57 2.16 6.81
C MET A 30 2.09 3.51 7.31
N PHE A 31 3.10 4.04 6.62
CA PHE A 31 3.76 5.30 6.93
C PHE A 31 3.46 6.35 5.86
N GLY A 32 2.38 7.09 6.07
CA GLY A 32 1.87 8.07 5.12
C GLY A 32 2.21 9.51 5.43
N ALA A 33 2.04 10.40 4.44
CA ALA A 33 2.01 11.82 4.70
C ALA A 33 0.72 12.19 5.47
N ARG A 34 0.83 13.17 6.37
CA ARG A 34 -0.29 13.59 7.22
C ARG A 34 -1.43 14.23 6.42
N ALA A 35 -1.11 14.83 5.27
CA ALA A 35 -2.08 15.36 4.32
C ALA A 35 -3.02 14.27 3.78
N ASP A 36 -2.51 13.07 3.53
CA ASP A 36 -3.25 11.97 2.90
C ASP A 36 -3.96 11.06 3.90
N ARG A 37 -3.96 11.43 5.19
CA ARG A 37 -4.66 10.67 6.25
C ARG A 37 -6.13 10.43 5.91
N HIS A 38 -6.77 11.36 5.20
CA HIS A 38 -8.17 11.20 4.78
C HIS A 38 -8.32 10.02 3.80
N ALA A 39 -7.44 9.94 2.80
CA ALA A 39 -7.41 8.85 1.84
C ALA A 39 -7.10 7.52 2.54
N LEU A 40 -6.08 7.47 3.40
CA LEU A 40 -5.72 6.27 4.18
C LEU A 40 -6.86 5.74 5.05
N ARG A 41 -7.64 6.63 5.67
CA ARG A 41 -8.81 6.24 6.47
C ARG A 41 -9.93 5.64 5.60
N ASN A 42 -10.02 6.05 4.35
CA ASN A 42 -11.02 5.57 3.41
C ASN A 42 -10.50 4.42 2.54
N HIS A 43 -9.23 4.06 2.63
CA HIS A 43 -8.59 3.01 1.84
C HIS A 43 -9.32 1.67 1.94
N GLY A 44 -9.76 1.29 3.14
CA GLY A 44 -10.58 0.10 3.34
C GLY A 44 -11.89 0.09 2.53
N ARG A 45 -12.46 1.26 2.23
CA ARG A 45 -13.65 1.37 1.39
C ARG A 45 -13.32 1.14 -0.08
N THR A 46 -12.13 1.53 -0.52
CA THR A 46 -11.73 1.44 -1.93
C THR A 46 -11.26 0.05 -2.35
N VAL A 47 -10.94 -0.83 -1.40
CA VAL A 47 -10.48 -2.20 -1.66
C VAL A 47 -11.61 -3.22 -1.46
N ALA A 48 -11.52 -4.33 -2.19
CA ALA A 48 -12.31 -5.53 -1.92
C ALA A 48 -11.36 -6.63 -1.43
N ILE A 49 -11.69 -7.21 -0.28
CA ILE A 49 -10.93 -8.26 0.40
C ILE A 49 -11.87 -9.42 0.73
N GLU A 50 -11.33 -10.63 0.84
CA GLU A 50 -12.10 -11.84 1.16
C GLU A 50 -12.30 -12.01 2.68
N GLU A 51 -11.29 -11.61 3.45
CA GLU A 51 -11.29 -11.64 4.90
C GLU A 51 -11.27 -10.23 5.49
N SER A 52 -11.83 -10.07 6.68
CA SER A 52 -11.83 -8.79 7.37
C SER A 52 -10.41 -8.30 7.67
N ALA A 53 -10.21 -6.99 7.59
CA ALA A 53 -8.98 -6.31 7.98
C ALA A 53 -9.27 -5.27 9.07
N VAL A 54 -8.33 -5.08 9.98
CA VAL A 54 -8.43 -4.07 11.05
C VAL A 54 -7.30 -3.07 10.88
N SER A 55 -7.60 -1.79 11.01
CA SER A 55 -6.56 -0.77 11.07
C SER A 55 -6.75 0.23 12.19
N VAL A 56 -5.64 0.66 12.77
CA VAL A 56 -5.60 1.59 13.90
C VAL A 56 -4.62 2.72 13.57
N PHE A 57 -5.07 3.96 13.73
CA PHE A 57 -4.17 5.11 13.57
C PHE A 57 -3.49 5.47 14.87
N TYR A 58 -2.18 5.64 14.80
CA TYR A 58 -1.38 6.14 15.91
C TYR A 58 -1.06 7.62 15.72
N ARG A 59 -1.00 8.33 16.85
CA ARG A 59 -0.59 9.74 16.88
C ARG A 59 0.36 9.96 18.04
N PRO A 60 1.66 10.17 17.77
CA PRO A 60 2.66 10.39 18.79
C PRO A 60 2.33 11.54 19.73
N ARG A 61 2.59 11.34 21.03
CA ARG A 61 2.30 12.32 22.10
C ARG A 61 3.48 12.51 23.04
N GLY A 62 3.85 11.48 23.80
CA GLY A 62 4.89 11.56 24.83
C GLY A 62 6.30 11.42 24.26
N GLU A 63 6.44 10.58 23.25
CA GLU A 63 7.66 10.17 22.57
C GLU A 63 8.10 11.08 21.42
N ARG A 64 7.46 12.23 21.24
CA ARG A 64 7.72 13.13 20.09
C ARG A 64 9.18 13.59 20.00
N SER A 65 9.80 13.91 21.13
CA SER A 65 11.21 14.31 21.18
C SER A 65 12.10 13.18 20.68
N GLU A 66 11.82 11.95 21.10
CA GLU A 66 12.60 10.78 20.70
C GLU A 66 12.43 10.46 19.21
N MET A 67 11.22 10.66 18.66
CA MET A 67 10.98 10.56 17.23
C MET A 67 11.75 11.63 16.45
N GLU A 68 11.76 12.88 16.90
CA GLU A 68 12.50 13.97 16.29
C GLU A 68 14.02 13.70 16.31
N ASP A 69 14.54 13.18 17.42
CA ASP A 69 15.96 12.79 17.56
C ASP A 69 16.38 11.70 16.55
N ARG A 70 15.43 10.86 16.12
CA ARG A 70 15.60 9.83 15.08
C ARG A 70 15.29 10.35 13.67
N GLY A 71 15.05 11.65 13.51
CA GLY A 71 14.77 12.29 12.22
C GLY A 71 13.34 12.08 11.70
N ILE A 72 12.41 11.64 12.56
CA ILE A 72 11.01 11.39 12.18
C ILE A 72 10.18 12.65 12.45
N ASP A 73 9.69 13.28 11.38
CA ASP A 73 8.70 14.36 11.50
C ASP A 73 7.31 13.79 11.80
N HIS A 74 7.02 13.58 13.09
CA HIS A 74 5.71 13.08 13.56
C HIS A 74 4.55 14.02 13.25
N SER A 75 4.81 15.29 12.91
CA SER A 75 3.78 16.28 12.61
C SER A 75 3.31 16.21 11.17
N ALA A 76 4.24 15.90 10.25
CA ALA A 76 3.99 15.68 8.84
C ALA A 76 3.70 14.21 8.49
N ALA A 77 3.89 13.27 9.43
CA ALA A 77 3.62 11.84 9.24
C ALA A 77 2.24 11.39 9.73
N SER A 78 1.75 10.29 9.16
CA SER A 78 0.62 9.51 9.66
C SER A 78 1.05 8.05 9.81
N PHE A 79 0.83 7.53 11.02
CA PHE A 79 1.13 6.15 11.39
C PHE A 79 -0.18 5.37 11.42
N GLN A 80 -0.28 4.30 10.66
CA GLN A 80 -1.42 3.38 10.68
C GLN A 80 -0.89 1.95 10.75
N PHE A 81 -1.38 1.20 11.72
CA PHE A 81 -1.10 -0.23 11.85
C PHE A 81 -2.28 -0.99 11.29
N VAL A 82 -2.00 -2.03 10.51
CA VAL A 82 -3.03 -2.82 9.84
C VAL A 82 -2.76 -4.29 10.10
N ASP A 83 -3.82 -5.01 10.45
CA ASP A 83 -3.86 -6.46 10.48
C ASP A 83 -4.76 -6.94 9.34
N VAL A 84 -4.20 -7.71 8.42
CA VAL A 84 -4.85 -8.17 7.18
C VAL A 84 -4.50 -9.63 6.91
N ALA A 85 -5.41 -10.36 6.27
CA ALA A 85 -5.11 -11.72 5.80
C ALA A 85 -3.99 -11.68 4.76
N MET A 86 -3.09 -12.66 4.81
CA MET A 86 -1.97 -12.77 3.85
C MET A 86 -2.45 -12.86 2.41
N ALA A 87 -3.58 -13.56 2.17
CA ALA A 87 -4.21 -13.68 0.86
C ALA A 87 -4.71 -12.33 0.32
N ASP A 88 -5.08 -11.40 1.20
CA ASP A 88 -5.63 -10.09 0.83
C ASP A 88 -4.60 -8.96 0.86
N LEU A 89 -3.37 -9.20 1.34
CA LEU A 89 -2.32 -8.18 1.41
C LEU A 89 -2.04 -7.55 0.03
N GLY A 90 -1.99 -8.36 -1.03
CA GLY A 90 -1.79 -7.87 -2.39
C GLY A 90 -2.89 -6.91 -2.82
N ARG A 91 -4.16 -7.31 -2.65
CA ARG A 91 -5.34 -6.48 -2.96
C ARG A 91 -5.39 -5.22 -2.13
N TRP A 92 -5.02 -5.34 -0.85
CA TRP A 92 -4.94 -4.20 0.07
C TRP A 92 -3.87 -3.20 -0.38
N MET A 93 -2.68 -3.66 -0.78
CA MET A 93 -1.57 -2.76 -1.11
C MET A 93 -1.57 -2.26 -2.55
N GLN A 94 -2.20 -2.98 -3.49
CA GLN A 94 -2.14 -2.68 -4.92
C GLN A 94 -2.49 -1.22 -5.27
N PRO A 95 -3.59 -0.61 -4.77
CA PRO A 95 -3.92 0.77 -5.13
C PRO A 95 -2.85 1.76 -4.66
N LEU A 96 -2.16 1.47 -3.56
CA LEU A 96 -1.13 2.32 -2.98
C LEU A 96 0.21 2.14 -3.70
N ILE A 97 0.56 0.90 -4.05
CA ILE A 97 1.73 0.61 -4.90
C ILE A 97 1.58 1.33 -6.25
N GLY A 98 0.38 1.33 -6.83
CA GLY A 98 0.06 2.10 -8.04
C GLY A 98 0.24 3.62 -7.88
N GLN A 99 0.21 4.13 -6.64
CA GLN A 99 0.49 5.53 -6.28
C GLN A 99 1.97 5.77 -5.92
N GLY A 100 2.84 4.78 -6.10
CA GLY A 100 4.27 4.88 -5.82
C GLY A 100 4.65 4.57 -4.37
N TRP A 101 3.76 3.98 -3.58
CA TRP A 101 4.13 3.47 -2.25
C TRP A 101 5.16 2.35 -2.39
N SER A 102 6.16 2.40 -1.51
CA SER A 102 7.25 1.43 -1.50
C SER A 102 7.25 0.67 -0.18
N ARG A 103 7.77 -0.56 -0.22
CA ARG A 103 7.95 -1.40 0.95
C ARG A 103 9.36 -1.23 1.51
N GLY A 104 9.47 -1.27 2.82
CA GLY A 104 10.69 -1.65 3.53
C GLY A 104 10.34 -2.29 4.86
N GLU A 105 11.28 -2.21 5.79
CA GLU A 105 11.17 -2.79 7.12
C GLU A 105 11.43 -1.70 8.15
N VAL A 106 10.75 -1.79 9.29
CA VAL A 106 10.96 -0.89 10.42
C VAL A 106 10.95 -1.69 11.71
N GLU A 107 11.86 -1.36 12.61
CA GLU A 107 11.85 -1.90 13.96
C GLU A 107 11.03 -0.98 14.87
N ILE A 108 10.00 -1.54 15.48
CA ILE A 108 9.16 -0.83 16.43
C ILE A 108 9.76 -1.08 17.81
N VAL A 109 10.19 0.00 18.47
CA VAL A 109 10.88 -0.08 19.76
C VAL A 109 10.09 0.64 20.84
N ALA A 110 10.25 0.21 22.10
CA ALA A 110 9.70 0.92 23.23
C ALA A 110 10.39 2.28 23.42
N ALA A 111 9.61 3.35 23.47
CA ALA A 111 10.10 4.67 23.86
C ALA A 111 10.56 4.65 25.34
N ASN A 112 11.35 5.63 25.75
CA ASN A 112 12.00 5.68 27.08
C ASN A 112 11.08 5.45 28.31
N GLU A 113 9.79 5.73 28.21
CA GLU A 113 8.81 5.57 29.30
C GLU A 113 7.94 4.31 29.18
N ALA A 114 8.11 3.54 28.09
CA ALA A 114 7.32 2.35 27.78
C ALA A 114 8.14 1.08 27.98
N SER A 115 7.44 -0.05 28.05
CA SER A 115 8.04 -1.37 28.15
C SER A 115 7.20 -2.36 27.37
N PHE A 116 7.69 -2.74 26.18
CA PHE A 116 7.23 -3.86 25.38
C PHE A 116 8.41 -4.33 24.52
N ASP A 117 8.34 -5.55 24.01
CA ASP A 117 9.41 -6.14 23.22
C ASP A 117 9.53 -5.45 21.86
N SER A 118 10.75 -5.24 21.38
CA SER A 118 10.95 -4.67 20.04
C SER A 118 10.49 -5.68 18.99
N GLU A 119 9.80 -5.20 17.96
CA GLU A 119 9.27 -6.05 16.89
C GLU A 119 9.60 -5.45 15.52
N LYS A 120 10.08 -6.27 14.59
CA LYS A 120 10.27 -5.87 13.19
C LYS A 120 8.98 -6.03 12.41
N TRP A 121 8.56 -4.97 11.72
CA TRP A 121 7.32 -4.93 10.97
C TRP A 121 7.59 -4.54 9.52
N ALA A 122 6.87 -5.18 8.59
CA ALA A 122 6.84 -4.72 7.21
C ALA A 122 6.19 -3.32 7.16
N CYS A 123 6.88 -2.36 6.56
CA CYS A 123 6.44 -0.98 6.48
C CYS A 123 6.24 -0.56 5.02
N PHE A 124 5.03 -0.12 4.70
CA PHE A 124 4.72 0.52 3.42
C PHE A 124 4.70 2.03 3.62
N HIS A 125 5.53 2.75 2.87
CA HIS A 125 5.65 4.19 3.05
C HIS A 125 5.31 4.96 1.78
N HIS A 126 4.72 6.14 1.99
CA HIS A 126 4.39 7.08 0.94
C HIS A 126 5.67 7.61 0.26
N PRO A 127 5.67 7.88 -1.06
CA PRO A 127 6.87 8.31 -1.80
C PRO A 127 7.47 9.64 -1.30
N ALA A 128 6.66 10.49 -0.68
CA ALA A 128 7.13 11.74 -0.07
C ALA A 128 7.73 11.56 1.35
N MET A 129 7.73 10.33 1.90
CA MET A 129 8.21 10.02 3.23
C MET A 129 9.48 9.18 3.16
N SER A 130 10.50 9.55 3.93
CA SER A 130 11.68 8.72 4.15
C SER A 130 11.35 7.62 5.16
N LEU A 131 11.58 6.36 4.79
CA LEU A 131 11.40 5.23 5.69
C LEU A 131 12.37 5.33 6.89
N PRO A 132 11.88 5.35 8.13
CA PRO A 132 12.74 5.27 9.31
C PRO A 132 13.17 3.82 9.57
N ASN A 133 14.39 3.64 10.13
CA ASN A 133 14.87 2.31 10.55
C ASN A 133 14.18 1.85 11.83
N GLU A 134 14.00 2.76 12.79
CA GLU A 134 13.40 2.47 14.09
C GLU A 134 12.31 3.49 14.43
N ILE A 135 11.20 3.04 15.00
CA ILE A 135 10.10 3.89 15.45
C ILE A 135 9.85 3.67 16.95
N PRO A 136 10.12 4.68 17.79
CA PRO A 136 9.80 4.60 19.21
C PRO A 136 8.31 4.83 19.42
N LEU A 137 7.63 3.93 20.13
CA LEU A 137 6.23 4.07 20.53
C LEU A 137 6.07 3.98 22.05
N CYS A 138 5.03 4.61 22.59
CA CYS A 138 4.71 4.50 24.02
C CYS A 138 3.93 3.22 24.38
N GLU A 139 3.45 2.47 23.40
CA GLU A 139 2.59 1.31 23.56
C GLU A 139 2.75 0.39 22.35
N SER A 140 2.60 -0.92 22.54
CA SER A 140 2.68 -1.88 21.43
C SER A 140 1.57 -1.62 20.40
N PRO A 141 1.88 -1.67 19.09
CA PRO A 141 0.89 -1.64 18.00
C PRO A 141 -0.23 -2.68 18.11
N ALA A 142 0.09 -3.84 18.67
CA ALA A 142 -0.84 -4.94 18.84
C ALA A 142 -1.95 -4.62 19.87
N THR A 143 -1.55 -4.04 21.00
CA THR A 143 -2.41 -3.84 22.17
C THR A 143 -3.02 -2.45 22.26
N MET A 144 -2.50 -1.47 21.52
CA MET A 144 -2.96 -0.08 21.64
C MET A 144 -4.44 0.10 21.31
N SER A 145 -5.21 0.55 22.31
CA SER A 145 -6.65 0.74 22.14
C SER A 145 -6.97 2.15 21.65
N ARG A 146 -7.48 2.27 20.42
CA ARG A 146 -7.85 3.55 19.80
C ARG A 146 -9.06 3.36 18.89
N LYS A 147 -9.43 4.43 18.18
CA LYS A 147 -10.40 4.38 17.11
C LYS A 147 -9.86 3.49 15.98
N ALA A 148 -10.47 2.33 15.83
CA ALA A 148 -10.14 1.32 14.83
C ALA A 148 -11.14 1.35 13.67
N PHE A 149 -10.69 0.90 12.51
CA PHE A 149 -11.45 0.81 11.28
C PHE A 149 -11.43 -0.64 10.83
N VAL A 150 -12.59 -1.30 10.86
CA VAL A 150 -12.76 -2.68 10.44
C VAL A 150 -13.29 -2.66 9.02
N THR A 151 -12.48 -3.13 8.08
CA THR A 151 -12.90 -3.34 6.69
C THR A 151 -13.50 -4.73 6.59
N HIS A 152 -14.75 -4.79 6.17
CA HIS A 152 -15.49 -6.03 5.96
C HIS A 152 -15.26 -6.57 4.54
N PRO A 153 -15.41 -7.89 4.33
CA PRO A 153 -15.29 -8.49 3.02
C PRO A 153 -16.22 -7.85 2.00
N GLY A 154 -15.74 -7.76 0.76
CA GLY A 154 -16.47 -7.15 -0.36
C GLY A 154 -16.46 -8.03 -1.60
N PRO A 155 -17.37 -7.78 -2.57
CA PRO A 155 -17.35 -8.51 -3.83
C PRO A 155 -16.06 -8.19 -4.60
N ILE A 156 -15.30 -9.24 -4.92
CA ILE A 156 -14.11 -9.16 -5.77
C ILE A 156 -14.55 -9.32 -7.22
N LEU A 157 -14.13 -8.39 -8.07
CA LEU A 157 -14.35 -8.46 -9.51
C LEU A 157 -13.06 -9.00 -10.13
N ASP A 158 -13.12 -10.17 -10.77
CA ASP A 158 -11.97 -10.95 -11.28
C ASP A 158 -11.23 -10.33 -12.49
N ASP A 159 -11.35 -9.02 -12.74
CA ASP A 159 -10.89 -8.38 -13.98
C ASP A 159 -9.47 -7.77 -13.91
N VAL A 160 -8.67 -8.07 -12.88
CA VAL A 160 -7.33 -7.49 -12.72
C VAL A 160 -6.28 -8.58 -12.80
N SER A 161 -5.45 -8.54 -13.85
CA SER A 161 -4.46 -9.57 -14.18
C SER A 161 -3.59 -10.01 -12.98
N ASP A 162 -3.78 -11.26 -12.54
CA ASP A 162 -3.17 -11.87 -11.34
C ASP A 162 -1.64 -11.98 -11.40
N SER A 163 -1.03 -11.99 -12.59
CA SER A 163 0.38 -12.39 -12.74
C SER A 163 1.40 -11.47 -12.07
N ALA A 164 1.15 -10.16 -11.99
CA ALA A 164 2.04 -9.22 -11.28
C ALA A 164 1.76 -9.20 -9.77
N MET A 165 0.53 -9.49 -9.38
CA MET A 165 0.11 -9.47 -7.97
C MET A 165 0.56 -10.71 -7.23
N ASP A 166 0.47 -11.89 -7.86
CA ASP A 166 0.97 -13.13 -7.29
C ASP A 166 2.47 -13.07 -7.03
N ALA A 167 3.24 -12.42 -7.91
CA ALA A 167 4.67 -12.24 -7.70
C ALA A 167 4.98 -11.33 -6.49
N ILE A 168 4.20 -10.26 -6.30
CA ILE A 168 4.34 -9.34 -5.17
C ILE A 168 3.88 -10.01 -3.87
N VAL A 169 2.77 -10.74 -3.88
CA VAL A 169 2.29 -11.50 -2.71
C VAL A 169 3.27 -12.60 -2.35
N ALA A 170 3.83 -13.32 -3.34
CA ALA A 170 4.83 -14.35 -3.09
C ALA A 170 6.13 -13.78 -2.52
N SER A 171 6.62 -12.64 -3.04
CA SER A 171 7.79 -11.98 -2.47
C SER A 171 7.50 -11.46 -1.05
N MET A 172 6.31 -10.89 -0.84
CA MET A 172 5.86 -10.45 0.48
C MET A 172 5.76 -11.57 1.49
N ALA A 173 5.16 -12.69 1.11
CA ALA A 173 5.06 -13.87 1.95
C ALA A 173 6.42 -14.46 2.31
N SER A 174 7.37 -14.50 1.37
CA SER A 174 8.73 -14.98 1.64
C SER A 174 9.46 -14.05 2.62
N GLU A 175 9.46 -12.74 2.37
CA GLU A 175 10.17 -11.78 3.22
C GLU A 175 9.53 -11.65 4.63
N ILE A 176 8.21 -11.82 4.76
CA ILE A 176 7.54 -11.89 6.07
C ILE A 176 7.88 -13.21 6.78
N ALA A 177 7.88 -14.34 6.08
CA ALA A 177 8.22 -15.64 6.67
C ALA A 177 9.67 -15.69 7.18
N ASP A 178 10.62 -15.08 6.45
CA ASP A 178 12.02 -14.98 6.88
C ASP A 178 12.19 -14.11 8.14
N SER A 179 11.34 -13.09 8.34
CA SER A 179 11.37 -12.27 9.57
C SER A 179 10.81 -12.99 10.81
N VAL A 180 9.91 -13.97 10.64
CA VAL A 180 9.29 -14.74 11.75
C VAL A 180 10.18 -15.90 12.21
N THR A 181 11.10 -16.37 11.36
CA THR A 181 11.99 -17.50 11.68
C THR A 181 13.27 -17.08 12.42
N GLU A 182 13.58 -15.79 12.55
CA GLU A 182 14.76 -15.29 13.29
C GLU A 182 14.60 -15.31 14.83
N ASP A 183 13.41 -15.56 15.40
CA ASP A 183 13.17 -15.48 16.87
C ASP A 183 13.40 -16.81 17.64
N GLU A 184 13.68 -17.92 16.95
CA GLU A 184 14.15 -19.16 17.59
C GLU A 184 15.48 -19.58 16.98
N SER A 185 16.60 -19.15 17.57
CA SER A 185 17.83 -19.94 17.79
C SER A 185 19.02 -19.05 18.19
N VAL A 186 19.23 -18.90 19.51
CA VAL A 186 20.56 -18.57 20.03
C VAL A 186 21.31 -19.88 20.28
N GLU A 187 22.28 -20.23 19.42
CA GLU A 187 23.58 -20.75 19.88
C GLU A 187 24.61 -20.86 18.74
N GLU A 188 25.67 -20.05 18.92
CA GLU A 188 27.08 -20.23 18.54
C GLU A 188 27.49 -20.46 17.06
N ALA A 189 28.13 -19.41 16.52
CA ALA A 189 29.09 -19.48 15.42
C ALA A 189 30.28 -20.43 15.74
N PRO A 190 31.02 -20.87 14.71
CA PRO A 190 32.23 -20.10 14.40
C PRO A 190 32.46 -19.81 12.91
N VAL A 191 33.25 -18.75 12.77
CA VAL A 191 33.71 -17.97 11.61
C VAL A 191 34.71 -18.76 10.73
N GLU A 192 35.03 -18.18 9.56
CA GLU A 192 36.22 -18.38 8.68
C GLU A 192 35.83 -19.06 7.33
N GLU A 193 36.09 -18.54 6.12
CA GLU A 193 37.08 -17.58 5.60
C GLU A 193 36.68 -17.10 4.18
N GLU A 194 37.29 -16.00 3.71
CA GLU A 194 37.02 -15.21 2.50
C GLU A 194 37.46 -15.85 1.15
N GLU A 195 36.65 -15.61 0.09
CA GLU A 195 37.00 -15.17 -1.30
C GLU A 195 37.96 -15.98 -2.23
N PRO A 196 38.03 -15.72 -3.57
CA PRO A 196 37.08 -15.04 -4.50
C PRO A 196 37.00 -15.67 -5.94
N VAL A 197 36.16 -15.03 -6.79
CA VAL A 197 36.22 -14.90 -8.27
C VAL A 197 36.03 -16.17 -9.13
N VAL A 198 34.99 -16.19 -9.99
CA VAL A 198 35.13 -16.22 -11.46
C VAL A 198 33.89 -15.58 -12.14
N GLU A 199 34.18 -14.53 -12.89
CA GLU A 199 33.39 -13.83 -13.90
C GLU A 199 33.31 -14.67 -15.17
N ASP A 200 32.12 -14.93 -15.74
CA ASP A 200 32.02 -15.29 -17.17
C ASP A 200 30.62 -14.98 -17.74
N VAL A 201 30.58 -13.99 -18.64
CA VAL A 201 29.51 -13.70 -19.61
C VAL A 201 30.15 -13.90 -20.98
N PRO A 202 29.55 -14.69 -21.89
CA PRO A 202 29.02 -14.11 -23.14
C PRO A 202 27.73 -14.82 -23.63
N GLU A 203 26.64 -14.09 -23.92
CA GLU A 203 26.21 -13.57 -25.25
C GLU A 203 25.34 -14.58 -26.08
N PRO A 204 24.63 -14.17 -27.16
CA PRO A 204 23.16 -14.32 -27.27
C PRO A 204 22.69 -15.17 -28.48
N ILE A 205 21.45 -15.66 -28.47
CA ILE A 205 20.80 -16.27 -29.65
C ILE A 205 19.26 -16.14 -29.55
N PRO A 206 18.48 -16.19 -30.65
CA PRO A 206 18.23 -15.14 -31.64
C PRO A 206 16.73 -14.78 -31.76
N LEU A 207 16.45 -13.66 -32.45
CA LEU A 207 15.11 -13.32 -32.96
C LEU A 207 14.54 -14.43 -33.85
N ASN A 208 13.26 -14.75 -33.66
CA ASN A 208 12.42 -15.34 -34.70
C ASN A 208 11.21 -14.43 -34.94
N GLU A 209 11.12 -13.94 -36.18
CA GLU A 209 9.94 -13.36 -36.83
C GLU A 209 8.92 -14.45 -37.22
N GLU A 210 7.71 -14.04 -37.61
CA GLU A 210 6.48 -14.82 -37.92
C GLU A 210 5.68 -15.20 -36.66
N GLU A 211 4.44 -14.74 -36.45
CA GLU A 211 3.31 -14.80 -37.37
C GLU A 211 2.24 -13.76 -36.96
N VAL A 212 1.72 -12.99 -37.92
CA VAL A 212 0.63 -12.02 -37.73
C VAL A 212 -0.74 -12.69 -37.96
N PRO A 213 -1.72 -12.52 -37.07
CA PRO A 213 -3.14 -12.61 -37.39
C PRO A 213 -3.84 -11.23 -37.23
N PRO A 214 -5.07 -11.07 -37.75
CA PRO A 214 -5.47 -9.93 -38.55
C PRO A 214 -5.86 -8.68 -37.75
N VAL A 215 -5.64 -7.54 -38.43
CA VAL A 215 -6.07 -6.18 -38.10
C VAL A 215 -7.52 -6.15 -37.60
N VAL A 216 -7.69 -5.85 -36.32
CA VAL A 216 -8.88 -5.14 -35.82
C VAL A 216 -8.45 -3.69 -35.70
N GLU A 217 -9.08 -2.79 -36.46
CA GLU A 217 -8.94 -1.35 -36.26
C GLU A 217 -9.49 -0.99 -34.88
N GLN A 218 -8.67 -1.17 -33.85
CA GLN A 218 -8.82 -0.42 -32.62
C GLN A 218 -8.48 1.02 -33.00
N LYS A 219 -9.51 1.87 -32.97
CA LYS A 219 -9.36 3.32 -32.98
C LYS A 219 -8.24 3.62 -31.99
N VAL A 220 -7.11 4.09 -32.50
CA VAL A 220 -5.95 4.46 -31.69
C VAL A 220 -6.47 5.53 -30.73
N GLU A 221 -6.81 5.14 -29.50
CA GLU A 221 -7.14 6.11 -28.45
C GLU A 221 -5.92 7.02 -28.40
N SER A 222 -6.16 8.31 -28.62
CA SER A 222 -5.04 9.24 -28.61
C SER A 222 -4.38 9.15 -27.23
N PRO A 223 -3.05 9.22 -27.12
CA PRO A 223 -2.38 9.15 -25.81
C PRO A 223 -2.98 10.11 -24.76
N LEU A 224 -3.57 11.22 -25.23
CA LEU A 224 -4.28 12.19 -24.40
C LEU A 224 -5.68 11.74 -23.96
N GLU A 225 -6.40 10.93 -24.73
CA GLU A 225 -7.67 10.33 -24.30
C GLU A 225 -7.43 9.34 -23.15
N ALA A 226 -6.37 8.53 -23.23
CA ALA A 226 -5.97 7.64 -22.15
C ALA A 226 -5.54 8.44 -20.89
N GLU A 227 -4.75 9.49 -21.07
CA GLU A 227 -4.33 10.39 -19.99
C GLU A 227 -5.52 11.09 -19.33
N LEU A 228 -6.48 11.59 -20.12
CA LEU A 228 -7.68 12.23 -19.61
C LEU A 228 -8.55 11.25 -18.82
N ARG A 229 -8.77 10.03 -19.34
CA ARG A 229 -9.52 9.00 -18.62
C ARG A 229 -8.83 8.63 -17.32
N GLN A 230 -7.50 8.44 -17.36
CA GLN A 230 -6.72 8.12 -16.18
C GLN A 230 -6.82 9.22 -15.11
N VAL A 231 -6.75 10.49 -15.50
CA VAL A 231 -6.87 11.62 -14.57
C VAL A 231 -8.27 11.70 -13.96
N ILE A 232 -9.32 11.51 -14.76
CA ILE A 232 -10.69 11.44 -14.24
C ILE A 232 -10.82 10.28 -13.25
N SER A 233 -10.39 9.07 -13.63
CA SER A 233 -10.43 7.88 -12.77
C SER A 233 -9.64 8.08 -11.47
N LEU A 234 -8.48 8.74 -11.52
CA LEU A 234 -7.67 9.07 -10.34
C LEU A 234 -8.37 10.07 -9.40
N LEU A 235 -9.03 11.10 -9.95
CA LEU A 235 -9.72 12.10 -9.15
C LEU A 235 -11.02 11.54 -8.54
N VAL A 236 -11.74 10.69 -9.28
CA VAL A 236 -12.89 9.94 -8.75
C VAL A 236 -12.45 8.97 -7.65
N ALA A 237 -11.35 8.23 -7.87
CA ALA A 237 -10.77 7.34 -6.87
C ALA A 237 -10.26 8.11 -5.63
N GLY A 238 -9.84 9.36 -5.81
CA GLY A 238 -9.53 10.31 -4.74
C GLY A 238 -10.75 10.80 -3.95
N GLY A 239 -11.97 10.39 -4.33
CA GLY A 239 -13.22 10.76 -3.68
C GLY A 239 -13.70 12.16 -4.03
N GLN A 240 -13.24 12.75 -5.14
CA GLN A 240 -13.77 14.00 -5.67
C GLN A 240 -15.09 13.73 -6.41
N GLU A 241 -16.11 14.53 -6.13
CA GLU A 241 -17.37 14.47 -6.88
C GLU A 241 -17.15 15.00 -8.30
N MET A 242 -17.92 14.49 -9.27
CA MET A 242 -17.78 14.87 -10.68
C MET A 242 -17.89 16.39 -10.92
N GLY A 243 -18.61 17.11 -10.06
CA GLY A 243 -18.64 18.58 -10.10
C GLY A 243 -17.29 19.24 -9.77
N ASP A 244 -16.58 18.71 -8.78
CA ASP A 244 -15.30 19.23 -8.29
C ASP A 244 -14.13 18.82 -9.19
N ILE A 245 -14.23 17.67 -9.86
CA ILE A 245 -13.21 17.17 -10.80
C ILE A 245 -12.98 18.16 -11.94
N MET A 246 -14.03 18.82 -12.43
CA MET A 246 -13.92 19.80 -13.50
C MET A 246 -13.14 21.06 -13.11
N GLU A 247 -13.10 21.38 -11.81
CA GLU A 247 -12.36 22.52 -11.27
C GLU A 247 -10.96 22.12 -10.78
N HIS A 248 -10.63 20.82 -10.80
CA HIS A 248 -9.38 20.32 -10.29
C HIS A 248 -8.20 20.69 -11.22
N PRO A 249 -7.09 21.26 -10.69
CA PRO A 249 -5.97 21.73 -11.51
C PRO A 249 -5.40 20.66 -12.47
N GLN A 250 -5.31 19.42 -12.01
CA GLN A 250 -4.80 18.30 -12.83
C GLN A 250 -5.75 17.94 -14.00
N PHE A 251 -7.06 18.09 -13.81
CA PHE A 251 -8.03 17.87 -14.88
C PHE A 251 -8.00 19.02 -15.90
N ILE A 252 -7.84 20.27 -15.46
CA ILE A 252 -7.77 21.45 -16.33
C ILE A 252 -6.55 21.36 -17.27
N GLU A 253 -5.37 21.02 -16.75
CA GLU A 253 -4.15 20.92 -17.58
C GLU A 253 -4.23 19.83 -18.66
N VAL A 254 -4.92 18.73 -18.38
CA VAL A 254 -5.05 17.59 -19.29
C VAL A 254 -6.21 17.82 -20.27
N SER A 255 -7.31 18.42 -19.80
CA SER A 255 -8.45 18.79 -20.64
C SER A 255 -8.12 19.88 -21.66
N GLU A 256 -7.29 20.87 -21.31
CA GLU A 256 -6.80 21.89 -22.24
C GLU A 256 -5.94 21.26 -23.35
N ARG A 257 -5.03 20.36 -22.96
CA ARG A 257 -4.20 19.60 -23.92
C ARG A 257 -5.07 18.71 -24.82
N ALA A 258 -6.06 18.03 -24.25
CA ALA A 258 -6.94 17.12 -24.99
C ALA A 258 -7.83 17.89 -25.98
N SER A 259 -8.39 19.01 -25.53
CA SER A 259 -9.17 19.92 -26.39
C SER A 259 -8.34 20.48 -27.54
N ALA A 260 -7.07 20.85 -27.28
CA ALA A 260 -6.15 21.33 -28.32
C ALA A 260 -5.79 20.25 -29.36
N ALA A 261 -5.82 18.97 -28.96
CA ALA A 261 -5.64 17.82 -29.84
C ALA A 261 -6.93 17.39 -30.58
N GLY A 262 -8.06 18.09 -30.35
CA GLY A 262 -9.34 17.81 -30.99
C GLY A 262 -10.14 16.67 -30.34
N VAL A 263 -9.80 16.29 -29.10
CA VAL A 263 -10.51 15.28 -28.31
C VAL A 263 -11.78 15.89 -27.71
N ASP A 264 -12.90 15.16 -27.79
CA ASP A 264 -14.18 15.55 -27.18
C ASP A 264 -14.19 15.26 -25.67
N VAL A 265 -13.56 16.17 -24.91
CA VAL A 265 -13.43 16.08 -23.45
C VAL A 265 -14.79 15.96 -22.75
N TRP A 266 -15.77 16.77 -23.15
CA TRP A 266 -17.11 16.76 -22.54
C TRP A 266 -17.87 15.47 -22.84
N GLY A 267 -17.82 14.99 -24.08
CA GLY A 267 -18.44 13.71 -24.44
C GLY A 267 -17.75 12.49 -23.81
N MET A 268 -16.45 12.57 -23.48
CA MET A 268 -15.76 11.56 -22.69
C MET A 268 -16.16 11.62 -21.22
N PHE A 269 -16.17 12.81 -20.64
CA PHE A 269 -16.50 13.02 -19.23
C PHE A 269 -17.92 12.54 -18.90
N VAL A 270 -18.91 12.88 -19.74
CA VAL A 270 -20.30 12.43 -19.57
C VAL A 270 -20.44 10.92 -19.66
N ARG A 271 -19.75 10.29 -20.62
CA ARG A 271 -19.75 8.81 -20.75
C ARG A 271 -19.12 8.13 -19.54
N LEU A 272 -18.09 8.73 -18.96
CA LEU A 272 -17.41 8.22 -17.77
C LEU A 272 -18.17 8.51 -16.47
N SER A 273 -19.13 9.43 -16.47
CA SER A 273 -19.99 9.73 -15.31
C SER A 273 -21.28 8.92 -15.26
N ASP A 274 -21.69 8.32 -16.39
CA ASP A 274 -22.89 7.47 -16.50
C ASP A 274 -22.58 5.96 -16.33
N ASP A 275 -21.30 5.57 -16.30
CA ASP A 275 -20.77 4.23 -15.96
C ASP A 275 -20.49 4.11 -14.46
#